data_AF-A0A254U845-F1
#
_entry.id   AF-A0A254U845-F1
#
_cell.length_a   1.000
_cell.length_b   1.000
_cell.length_c   1.000
_cell.angle_alpha   90.00
_cell.angle_beta   90.00
_cell.angle_gamma   90.00
#
_symmetry.space_group_name_H-M   'P 1'
#
loop_
_entity.id
_entity.type
_entity.pdbx_description
1 polymer ?
#
loop_
_entity_poly.entity_id
_entity_poly.type
_entity_poly.pdbx_seq_one_letter_code
_entity_poly.pdbx_strand_id
1 'polypeptide(L)'
;MTPKASTRIASVRRLNKEGPGERSLAEWWANERDNHTPEAAAIEDAAQLLRTSDIPVAFPTETVYGLGADATRSDAVQGIYKAKQRPSDNPLIIHVDSLGMLERLLNPTQESPSRRTSTAKNAIPPIYDSVISRFWPGPLTILLPNPSGSPLAPEVTSKLTTFGVRMPSSPLARLLIHVTDRPLAAPSANASTKPSPTAAEHVFHDLEGRIELILDGGPCGVGVESTVVDGLSDPPAILRPGGIGIEELRTCAGWENVQVGYHDGTLDVKEIPRAPGMKYRHYSPKARVVLFEAGSDEEAVTRHIRKDLEDSAIGAHMIGVVRTQHWKRGLGLLSANEMQKSLKRIPSLVDELVGFSVPVSGQVNGSTATKETFDCHLGTDVKSIAQGLFSALRAMDEMEVDVIYVEGVPDHQGDLAAAVMNRLRKAAGAELRV
;
A
#
# COMPACT_ATOMS: atom_id res chain seq x y z
N MET A 1 0.82 11.09 33.00
CA MET A 1 0.44 10.37 31.76
C MET A 1 -0.73 11.12 31.18
N THR A 2 -0.54 11.80 30.05
CA THR A 2 -1.66 12.34 29.25
C THR A 2 -2.60 11.18 28.91
N PRO A 3 -3.93 11.33 29.03
CA PRO A 3 -4.86 10.30 28.59
C PRO A 3 -4.52 9.92 27.15
N LYS A 4 -4.37 8.63 26.84
CA LYS A 4 -4.27 8.20 25.44
C LYS A 4 -5.53 8.69 24.73
N ALA A 5 -5.39 9.67 23.86
CA ALA A 5 -6.50 10.11 23.03
C ALA A 5 -6.98 8.90 22.23
N SER A 6 -8.29 8.63 22.29
CA SER A 6 -8.91 7.60 21.46
C SER A 6 -8.73 7.98 20.00
N THR A 7 -8.29 7.04 19.15
CA THR A 7 -8.27 7.26 17.71
C THR A 7 -9.69 7.47 17.23
N ARG A 8 -9.93 8.52 16.46
CA ARG A 8 -11.24 8.86 15.91
C ARG A 8 -11.24 8.76 14.39
N ILE A 9 -12.37 8.34 13.84
CA ILE A 9 -12.61 8.22 12.40
C ILE A 9 -13.56 9.34 11.97
N ALA A 10 -13.14 10.15 11.00
CA ALA A 10 -13.95 11.21 10.43
C ALA A 10 -14.26 10.89 8.96
N SER A 11 -15.54 10.73 8.64
CA SER A 11 -15.98 10.47 7.26
C SER A 11 -15.74 11.68 6.37
N VAL A 12 -15.08 11.44 5.25
CA VAL A 12 -14.84 12.39 4.14
C VAL A 12 -15.15 11.73 2.78
N ARG A 13 -16.10 10.78 2.82
CA ARG A 13 -16.45 9.94 1.66
C ARG A 13 -17.05 10.75 0.52
N ARG A 14 -17.81 11.82 0.80
CA ARG A 14 -18.37 12.67 -0.25
C ARG A 14 -17.26 13.41 -0.99
N LEU A 15 -16.35 14.07 -0.28
CA LEU A 15 -15.23 14.79 -0.87
C LEU A 15 -14.31 13.86 -1.68
N ASN A 16 -14.09 12.63 -1.21
CA ASN A 16 -13.30 11.64 -1.95
C ASN A 16 -13.96 11.22 -3.27
N LYS A 17 -15.29 11.17 -3.31
CA LYS A 17 -16.07 10.76 -4.49
C LYS A 17 -16.31 11.89 -5.48
N GLU A 18 -16.66 13.08 -5.01
CA GLU A 18 -17.03 14.21 -5.87
C GLU A 18 -15.81 14.87 -6.52
N GLY A 19 -14.73 15.06 -5.75
CA GLY A 19 -13.57 15.80 -6.21
C GLY A 19 -13.88 17.25 -6.61
N PRO A 20 -12.91 17.97 -7.21
CA PRO A 20 -13.10 19.37 -7.58
C PRO A 20 -13.97 19.59 -8.82
N GLY A 21 -14.19 18.55 -9.64
CA GLY A 21 -14.75 18.73 -10.99
C GLY A 21 -13.80 19.58 -11.85
N GLU A 22 -14.33 20.63 -12.48
CA GLU A 22 -13.54 21.59 -13.28
C GLU A 22 -12.87 22.70 -12.45
N ARG A 23 -13.16 22.77 -11.14
CA ARG A 23 -12.63 23.81 -10.25
C ARG A 23 -11.16 23.56 -9.90
N SER A 24 -10.43 24.61 -9.56
CA SER A 24 -9.15 24.46 -8.86
C SER A 24 -9.35 23.91 -7.44
N LEU A 25 -8.28 23.35 -6.83
CA LEU A 25 -8.32 22.92 -5.43
C LEU A 25 -8.68 24.08 -4.49
N ALA A 26 -8.20 25.29 -4.77
CA ALA A 26 -8.45 26.48 -3.96
C ALA A 26 -9.93 26.91 -4.03
N GLU A 27 -10.52 26.94 -5.23
CA GLU A 27 -11.94 27.27 -5.41
C GLU A 27 -12.85 26.20 -4.80
N TRP A 28 -12.52 24.92 -5.00
CA TRP A 28 -13.25 23.82 -4.39
C TRP A 28 -13.19 23.91 -2.87
N TRP A 29 -12.00 24.18 -2.31
CA TRP A 29 -11.82 24.32 -0.87
C TRP A 29 -12.59 25.52 -0.29
N ALA A 30 -12.50 26.68 -0.93
CA ALA A 30 -13.23 27.86 -0.50
C ALA A 30 -14.74 27.59 -0.44
N ASN A 31 -15.29 26.93 -1.47
CA ASN A 31 -16.70 26.56 -1.50
C ASN A 31 -17.09 25.59 -0.38
N GLU A 32 -16.28 24.56 -0.11
CA GLU A 32 -16.54 23.59 0.97
C GLU A 32 -16.48 24.25 2.36
N ARG A 33 -15.51 25.13 2.56
CA ARG A 33 -15.34 25.88 3.81
C ARG A 33 -16.48 26.87 4.05
N ASP A 34 -16.88 27.63 3.03
CA ASP A 34 -17.95 28.63 3.12
C ASP A 34 -19.33 27.98 3.37
N ASN A 35 -19.51 26.74 2.89
CA ASN A 35 -20.71 25.94 3.16
C ASN A 35 -20.68 25.23 4.53
N HIS A 36 -19.59 25.34 5.29
CA HIS A 36 -19.42 24.74 6.62
C HIS A 36 -19.79 23.24 6.67
N THR A 37 -19.40 22.48 5.65
CA THR A 37 -19.74 21.05 5.60
C THR A 37 -19.01 20.28 6.70
N PRO A 38 -19.59 19.18 7.25
CA PRO A 38 -18.89 18.37 8.26
C PRO A 38 -17.55 17.81 7.76
N GLU A 39 -17.45 17.51 6.46
CA GLU A 39 -16.22 17.03 5.85
C GLU A 39 -15.17 18.14 5.71
N ALA A 40 -15.58 19.40 5.49
CA ALA A 40 -14.68 20.54 5.54
C ALA A 40 -14.08 20.71 6.95
N ALA A 41 -14.90 20.61 8.00
CA ALA A 41 -14.41 20.66 9.39
C ALA A 41 -13.41 19.54 9.69
N ALA A 42 -13.64 18.32 9.19
CA ALA A 42 -12.70 17.21 9.33
C ALA A 42 -11.36 17.46 8.63
N ILE A 43 -11.38 18.10 7.45
CA ILE A 43 -10.16 18.48 6.71
C ILE A 43 -9.41 19.62 7.40
N GLU A 44 -10.10 20.62 7.93
CA GLU A 44 -9.47 21.72 8.71
C GLU A 44 -8.77 21.20 9.95
N ASP A 45 -9.43 20.31 10.68
CA ASP A 45 -8.91 19.64 11.86
C ASP A 45 -7.68 18.78 11.53
N ALA A 46 -7.77 17.95 10.48
CA ALA A 46 -6.63 17.18 9.99
C ALA A 46 -5.44 18.07 9.58
N ALA A 47 -5.69 19.14 8.83
CA ALA A 47 -4.67 20.08 8.41
C ALA A 47 -4.02 20.80 9.61
N GLN A 48 -4.82 21.12 10.64
CA GLN A 48 -4.31 21.72 11.87
C GLN A 48 -3.42 20.76 12.65
N LEU A 49 -3.82 19.49 12.79
CA LEU A 49 -3.01 18.44 13.40
C LEU A 49 -1.69 18.26 12.64
N LEU A 50 -1.74 18.16 11.31
CA LEU A 50 -0.54 18.01 10.48
C LEU A 50 0.43 19.20 10.62
N ARG A 51 -0.08 20.42 10.79
CA ARG A 51 0.76 21.62 10.99
C ARG A 51 1.37 21.71 12.39
N THR A 52 0.70 21.21 13.42
CA THR A 52 1.04 21.54 14.82
C THR A 52 1.42 20.35 15.69
N SER A 53 0.82 19.18 15.46
CA SER A 53 1.11 17.96 16.20
C SER A 53 2.32 17.23 15.64
N ASP A 54 2.93 16.38 16.47
CA ASP A 54 3.92 15.40 16.04
C ASP A 54 3.28 14.03 15.77
N ILE A 55 1.97 13.89 16.00
CA ILE A 55 1.21 12.66 15.77
C ILE A 55 0.66 12.68 14.34
N PRO A 56 0.95 11.65 13.53
CA PRO A 56 0.52 11.62 12.15
C PRO A 56 -1.00 11.40 11.99
N VAL A 57 -1.53 11.82 10.84
CA VAL A 57 -2.93 11.65 10.43
C VAL A 57 -3.02 10.62 9.31
N ALA A 58 -3.95 9.68 9.41
CA ALA A 58 -4.19 8.73 8.32
C ALA A 58 -5.22 9.26 7.33
N PHE A 59 -4.97 9.09 6.03
CA PHE A 59 -5.84 9.57 4.96
C PHE A 59 -5.80 8.63 3.73
N PRO A 60 -6.89 8.55 2.95
CA PRO A 60 -6.96 7.69 1.77
C PRO A 60 -6.17 8.28 0.60
N THR A 61 -5.67 7.39 -0.26
CA THR A 61 -5.22 7.73 -1.62
C THR A 61 -5.90 6.81 -2.63
N GLU A 62 -5.63 6.98 -3.93
CA GLU A 62 -6.07 6.02 -4.95
C GLU A 62 -5.40 4.65 -4.79
N THR A 63 -4.21 4.60 -4.17
CA THR A 63 -3.41 3.37 -3.99
C THR A 63 -3.77 2.61 -2.71
N VAL A 64 -3.33 3.16 -1.56
CA VAL A 64 -3.52 2.63 -0.21
C VAL A 64 -3.69 3.82 0.75
N TYR A 65 -4.18 3.59 1.96
CA TYR A 65 -4.20 4.64 2.99
C TYR A 65 -2.77 5.02 3.38
N GLY A 66 -2.50 6.32 3.43
CA GLY A 66 -1.24 6.92 3.84
C GLY A 66 -1.27 7.39 5.29
N LEU A 67 -0.13 7.34 5.98
CA LEU A 67 0.05 7.91 7.32
C LEU A 67 0.90 9.18 7.23
N GLY A 68 0.24 10.33 7.15
CA GLY A 68 0.85 11.62 6.86
C GLY A 68 1.38 12.35 8.09
N ALA A 69 2.53 12.99 7.92
CA ALA A 69 3.02 14.07 8.77
C ALA A 69 3.70 15.14 7.91
N ASP A 70 3.85 16.35 8.43
CA ASP A 70 4.62 17.41 7.77
C ASP A 70 6.06 16.96 7.51
N ALA A 71 6.44 16.84 6.23
CA ALA A 71 7.75 16.36 5.81
C ALA A 71 8.90 17.32 6.20
N THR A 72 8.58 18.54 6.62
CA THR A 72 9.55 19.57 7.02
C THR A 72 9.82 19.62 8.53
N ARG A 73 9.10 18.81 9.33
CA ARG A 73 9.22 18.75 10.79
C ARG A 73 9.76 17.40 11.25
N SER A 74 10.98 17.38 11.78
CA SER A 74 11.61 16.13 12.26
C SER A 74 10.78 15.39 13.29
N ASP A 75 10.23 16.07 14.29
CA ASP A 75 9.42 15.41 15.33
C ASP A 75 8.16 14.75 14.77
N ALA A 76 7.51 15.40 13.79
CA ALA A 76 6.33 14.88 13.12
C ALA A 76 6.67 13.64 12.25
N VAL A 77 7.79 13.70 11.51
CA VAL A 77 8.27 12.55 10.73
C VAL A 77 8.68 11.39 11.65
N GLN A 78 9.33 11.66 12.79
CA GLN A 78 9.61 10.64 13.80
C GLN A 78 8.32 10.05 14.38
N GLY A 79 7.25 10.82 14.48
CA GLY A 79 5.90 10.36 14.83
C GLY A 79 5.41 9.21 13.95
N ILE A 80 5.66 9.28 12.64
CA ILE A 80 5.35 8.19 11.69
C ILE A 80 6.11 6.91 12.06
N TYR A 81 7.42 7.02 12.28
CA TYR A 81 8.26 5.87 12.63
C TYR A 81 7.82 5.24 13.95
N LYS A 82 7.50 6.07 14.96
CA LYS A 82 7.00 5.66 16.27
C LYS A 82 5.65 4.93 16.16
N ALA A 83 4.67 5.52 15.48
CA ALA A 83 3.33 4.94 15.34
C ALA A 83 3.37 3.59 14.60
N LYS A 84 4.15 3.49 13.52
CA LYS A 84 4.28 2.27 12.72
C LYS A 84 5.21 1.22 13.31
N GLN A 85 6.05 1.59 14.27
CA GLN A 85 7.22 0.80 14.69
C GLN A 85 8.11 0.45 13.47
N ARG A 86 8.37 1.46 12.63
CA ARG A 86 9.11 1.33 11.37
C ARG A 86 10.62 1.53 11.61
N PRO A 87 11.50 0.74 10.96
CA PRO A 87 12.95 1.00 10.97
C PRO A 87 13.29 2.37 10.35
N SER A 88 14.18 3.13 11.00
CA SER A 88 14.54 4.50 10.59
C SER A 88 15.37 4.57 9.29
N ASP A 89 15.95 3.47 8.85
CA ASP A 89 16.72 3.37 7.60
C ASP A 89 15.85 3.19 6.35
N ASN A 90 14.53 3.09 6.52
CA ASN A 90 13.57 2.94 5.42
C ASN A 90 12.94 4.31 5.07
N PRO A 91 13.30 4.93 3.93
CA PRO A 91 12.88 6.28 3.59
C PRO A 91 11.36 6.39 3.41
N LEU A 92 10.85 7.62 3.36
CA LEU A 92 9.43 7.94 3.16
C LEU A 92 9.20 8.63 1.82
N ILE A 93 8.00 8.44 1.25
CA ILE A 93 7.57 9.14 0.04
C ILE A 93 6.87 10.43 0.45
N ILE A 94 7.27 11.52 -0.19
CA ILE A 94 6.68 12.84 -0.02
C ILE A 94 5.52 12.99 -0.98
N HIS A 95 4.39 13.46 -0.48
CA HIS A 95 3.21 13.76 -1.26
C HIS A 95 3.05 15.28 -1.37
N VAL A 96 2.82 15.75 -2.59
CA VAL A 96 2.61 17.17 -2.93
C VAL A 96 1.27 17.35 -3.64
N ASP A 97 0.67 18.54 -3.54
CA ASP A 97 -0.59 18.86 -4.23
C ASP A 97 -0.39 19.38 -5.66
N SER A 98 0.80 19.93 -5.95
CA SER A 98 1.08 20.72 -7.14
C SER A 98 2.57 20.73 -7.49
N LEU A 99 2.89 21.00 -8.77
CA LEU A 99 4.27 21.25 -9.20
C LEU A 99 4.85 22.50 -8.54
N GLY A 100 4.02 23.50 -8.24
CA GLY A 100 4.44 24.69 -7.51
C GLY A 100 4.91 24.38 -6.08
N MET A 101 4.27 23.45 -5.37
CA MET A 101 4.75 22.98 -4.07
C MET A 101 6.08 22.22 -4.19
N LEU A 102 6.23 21.38 -5.22
CA LEU A 102 7.51 20.70 -5.50
C LEU A 102 8.62 21.70 -5.85
N GLU A 103 8.32 22.76 -6.60
CA GLU A 103 9.29 23.82 -6.89
C GLU A 103 9.74 24.55 -5.62
N ARG A 104 8.83 24.83 -4.68
CA ARG A 104 9.18 25.41 -3.36
C ARG A 104 10.11 24.49 -2.56
N LEU A 105 9.93 23.17 -2.66
CA LEU A 105 10.81 22.18 -2.02
C LEU A 105 12.20 22.13 -2.65
N LEU A 106 12.27 22.16 -3.98
CA LEU A 106 13.54 22.09 -4.72
C LEU A 106 14.34 23.40 -4.60
N ASN A 107 13.65 24.53 -4.49
CA ASN A 107 14.23 25.88 -4.46
C ASN A 107 13.71 26.67 -3.26
N PRO A 108 14.08 26.31 -2.02
CA PRO A 108 13.66 27.05 -0.84
C PRO A 108 14.22 28.48 -0.89
N THR A 109 13.36 29.48 -0.66
CA THR A 109 13.78 30.87 -0.55
C THR A 109 14.62 31.05 0.72
N GLN A 110 15.94 31.23 0.56
CA GLN A 110 16.83 31.58 1.66
C GLN A 110 16.58 33.05 2.04
N GLU A 111 15.96 33.30 3.20
CA GLU A 111 15.96 34.64 3.83
C GLU A 111 17.35 34.93 4.42
N SER A 112 18.36 35.10 3.57
CA SER A 112 19.65 35.65 4.02
C SER A 112 19.87 37.02 3.38
N PRO A 113 19.80 38.12 4.15
CA PRO A 113 19.96 39.49 3.64
C PRO A 113 21.35 39.78 3.05
N SER A 114 22.34 38.88 3.25
CA SER A 114 23.76 39.24 3.05
C SER A 114 24.47 38.52 1.90
N ARG A 115 23.89 37.53 1.22
CA ARG A 115 24.52 36.89 0.06
C ARG A 115 23.49 36.40 -0.97
N ARG A 116 23.29 37.18 -2.04
CA ARG A 116 22.75 36.66 -3.30
C ARG A 116 23.82 35.78 -3.95
N THR A 117 23.90 34.51 -3.56
CA THR A 117 24.66 33.54 -4.35
C THR A 117 23.85 33.18 -5.59
N SER A 118 24.47 33.22 -6.77
CA SER A 118 23.87 32.81 -8.05
C SER A 118 23.76 31.29 -8.16
N THR A 119 23.25 30.63 -7.13
CA THR A 119 23.10 29.17 -7.13
C THR A 119 22.05 28.82 -8.19
N ALA A 120 22.40 27.91 -9.11
CA ALA A 120 21.46 27.46 -10.13
C ALA A 120 20.22 26.86 -9.46
N LYS A 121 19.03 27.19 -9.98
CA LYS A 121 17.78 26.59 -9.49
C LYS A 121 17.82 25.08 -9.73
N ASN A 122 17.46 24.32 -8.71
CA ASN A 122 17.22 22.88 -8.87
C ASN A 122 15.93 22.70 -9.67
N ALA A 123 15.96 21.83 -10.67
CA ALA A 123 14.81 21.49 -11.49
C ALA A 123 14.58 19.99 -11.47
N ILE A 124 13.37 19.57 -11.83
CA ILE A 124 13.09 18.18 -12.12
C ILE A 124 13.94 17.78 -13.35
N PRO A 125 14.71 16.68 -13.28
CA PRO A 125 15.49 16.21 -14.43
C PRO A 125 14.59 15.92 -15.65
N PRO A 126 14.96 16.36 -16.88
CA PRO A 126 14.12 16.23 -18.08
C PRO A 126 13.69 14.81 -18.45
N ILE A 127 14.45 13.80 -18.00
CA ILE A 127 14.08 12.39 -18.11
C ILE A 127 12.68 12.10 -17.53
N TYR A 128 12.21 12.87 -16.56
CA TYR A 128 10.91 12.68 -15.95
C TYR A 128 9.75 13.37 -16.69
N ASP A 129 10.00 14.23 -17.67
CA ASP A 129 8.97 15.06 -18.30
C ASP A 129 7.84 14.21 -18.92
N SER A 130 8.21 13.14 -19.63
CA SER A 130 7.28 12.24 -20.31
C SER A 130 6.41 11.45 -19.32
N VAL A 131 7.02 10.91 -18.26
CA VAL A 131 6.31 10.12 -17.23
C VAL A 131 5.49 10.99 -16.28
N ILE A 132 5.94 12.20 -15.94
CA ILE A 132 5.16 13.15 -15.15
C ILE A 132 3.94 13.61 -15.93
N SER A 133 4.12 14.03 -17.19
CA SER A 133 3.02 14.50 -18.04
C SER A 133 1.92 13.45 -18.20
N ARG A 134 2.32 12.17 -18.27
CA ARG A 134 1.39 11.06 -18.46
C ARG A 134 0.75 10.55 -17.17
N PHE A 135 1.53 10.42 -16.09
CA PHE A 135 1.11 9.67 -14.90
C PHE A 135 0.91 10.51 -13.64
N TRP A 136 1.20 11.83 -13.67
CA TRP A 136 0.86 12.74 -12.59
C TRP A 136 -0.33 13.63 -12.95
N PRO A 137 -1.25 13.86 -12.00
CA PRO A 137 -1.38 13.19 -10.69
C PRO A 137 -1.70 11.68 -10.83
N GLY A 138 -1.11 10.83 -9.98
CA GLY A 138 -1.35 9.39 -10.05
C GLY A 138 -0.37 8.50 -9.27
N PRO A 139 -0.40 7.18 -9.54
CA PRO A 139 0.35 6.16 -8.81
C PRO A 139 1.83 6.07 -9.25
N LEU A 140 2.44 7.18 -9.66
CA LEU A 140 3.87 7.27 -9.97
C LEU A 140 4.63 7.98 -8.83
N THR A 141 5.74 7.42 -8.41
CA THR A 141 6.71 8.06 -7.52
C THR A 141 8.04 8.16 -8.24
N ILE A 142 8.63 9.35 -8.31
CA ILE A 142 9.94 9.59 -8.92
C ILE A 142 10.98 9.86 -7.82
N LEU A 143 12.24 9.50 -8.08
CA LEU A 143 13.37 9.89 -7.23
C LEU A 143 14.00 11.19 -7.71
N LEU A 144 14.16 12.16 -6.80
CA LEU A 144 14.83 13.42 -7.09
C LEU A 144 16.06 13.59 -6.18
N PRO A 145 17.11 14.28 -6.64
CA PRO A 145 18.20 14.72 -5.78
C PRO A 145 17.66 15.61 -4.66
N ASN A 146 18.08 15.36 -3.42
CA ASN A 146 17.74 16.20 -2.28
C ASN A 146 18.67 17.43 -2.27
N PRO A 147 18.15 18.65 -2.45
CA PRO A 147 18.98 19.85 -2.57
C PRO A 147 19.70 20.18 -1.25
N SER A 148 20.87 20.81 -1.35
CA SER A 148 21.55 21.37 -0.18
C SER A 148 20.69 22.47 0.44
N GLY A 149 20.44 22.40 1.75
CA GLY A 149 19.50 23.31 2.43
C GLY A 149 18.04 22.97 2.22
N SER A 150 17.72 21.75 1.78
CA SER A 150 16.36 21.22 1.72
C SER A 150 15.61 21.45 3.04
N PRO A 151 14.34 21.91 2.99
CA PRO A 151 13.52 22.06 4.19
C PRO A 151 13.03 20.71 4.74
N LEU A 152 13.33 19.60 4.07
CA LEU A 152 12.90 18.28 4.47
C LEU A 152 13.63 17.81 5.73
N ALA A 153 12.87 17.22 6.65
CA ALA A 153 13.43 16.56 7.81
C ALA A 153 14.38 15.42 7.37
N PRO A 154 15.57 15.26 8.00
CA PRO A 154 16.55 14.23 7.63
C PRO A 154 15.99 12.80 7.68
N GLU A 155 15.01 12.55 8.55
CA GLU A 155 14.33 11.28 8.69
C GLU A 155 13.52 10.89 7.44
N VAL A 156 13.08 11.85 6.63
CA VAL A 156 12.33 11.56 5.39
C VAL A 156 13.18 10.77 4.41
N THR A 157 14.44 11.16 4.24
CA THR A 157 15.35 10.53 3.28
C THR A 157 16.20 9.41 3.89
N SER A 158 16.10 9.17 5.20
CA SER A 158 16.99 8.26 5.92
C SER A 158 18.48 8.54 5.64
N LYS A 159 18.85 9.82 5.52
CA LYS A 159 20.21 10.33 5.17
C LYS A 159 20.66 10.06 3.72
N LEU A 160 19.77 9.64 2.84
CA LEU A 160 20.06 9.54 1.41
C LEU A 160 20.17 10.92 0.76
N THR A 161 20.94 10.97 -0.32
CA THR A 161 21.09 12.14 -1.19
C THR A 161 19.91 12.34 -2.16
N THR A 162 18.94 11.42 -2.14
CA THR A 162 17.73 11.46 -2.95
C THR A 162 16.49 11.32 -2.08
N PHE A 163 15.35 11.81 -2.56
CA PHE A 163 14.05 11.59 -1.94
C PHE A 163 13.03 11.13 -2.99
N GLY A 164 12.03 10.36 -2.54
CA GLY A 164 10.90 9.97 -3.37
C GLY A 164 9.77 10.98 -3.26
N VAL A 165 9.20 11.41 -4.38
CA VAL A 165 8.05 12.31 -4.41
C VAL A 165 6.95 11.79 -5.32
N ARG A 166 5.71 12.08 -4.95
CA ARG A 166 4.50 11.72 -5.67
C ARG A 166 3.47 12.84 -5.59
N MET A 167 2.72 13.01 -6.69
CA MET A 167 1.47 13.78 -6.69
C MET A 167 0.31 12.78 -6.80
N PRO A 168 -0.39 12.44 -5.71
CA PRO A 168 -1.45 11.42 -5.74
C PRO A 168 -2.63 11.89 -6.60
N SER A 169 -3.31 10.98 -7.32
CA SER A 169 -4.51 11.36 -8.08
C SER A 169 -5.77 11.50 -7.23
N SER A 170 -5.75 11.00 -5.97
CA SER A 170 -6.86 11.22 -5.04
C SER A 170 -7.12 12.71 -4.82
N PRO A 171 -8.31 13.22 -5.19
CA PRO A 171 -8.66 14.62 -4.98
C PRO A 171 -8.64 15.02 -3.50
N LEU A 172 -9.11 14.13 -2.64
CA LEU A 172 -9.11 14.32 -1.18
C LEU A 172 -7.69 14.42 -0.62
N ALA A 173 -6.77 13.54 -1.04
CA ALA A 173 -5.37 13.61 -0.62
C ALA A 173 -4.72 14.93 -1.05
N ARG A 174 -4.93 15.34 -2.32
CA ARG A 174 -4.41 16.62 -2.83
C ARG A 174 -5.03 17.81 -2.10
N LEU A 175 -6.33 17.77 -1.80
CA LEU A 175 -7.02 18.79 -1.02
C LEU A 175 -6.44 18.90 0.39
N LEU A 176 -6.24 17.79 1.11
CA LEU A 176 -5.63 17.79 2.43
C LEU A 176 -4.23 18.42 2.39
N ILE A 177 -3.39 18.03 1.44
CA ILE A 177 -2.03 18.58 1.27
C ILE A 177 -2.10 20.09 0.96
N HIS A 178 -3.03 20.50 0.09
CA HIS A 178 -3.27 21.89 -0.26
C HIS A 178 -3.69 22.74 0.96
N VAL A 179 -4.68 22.29 1.72
CA VAL A 179 -5.20 22.99 2.92
C VAL A 179 -4.18 23.01 4.05
N THR A 180 -3.34 21.98 4.14
CA THR A 180 -2.23 21.95 5.11
C THR A 180 -1.14 22.96 4.73
N ASP A 181 -0.98 23.24 3.42
CA ASP A 181 0.13 23.98 2.81
C ASP A 181 1.50 23.48 3.27
N ARG A 182 1.62 22.15 3.35
CA ARG A 182 2.86 21.44 3.68
C ARG A 182 2.99 20.19 2.84
N PRO A 183 4.19 19.84 2.38
CA PRO A 183 4.44 18.54 1.79
C PRO A 183 4.31 17.46 2.88
N LEU A 184 3.64 16.35 2.56
CA LEU A 184 3.37 15.31 3.55
C LEU A 184 4.26 14.09 3.31
N ALA A 185 5.05 13.70 4.31
CA ALA A 185 5.71 12.40 4.31
C ALA A 185 4.64 11.37 4.67
N ALA A 186 4.39 10.39 3.78
CA ALA A 186 3.31 9.42 3.99
C ALA A 186 3.66 8.03 3.46
N PRO A 187 4.15 7.10 4.31
CA PRO A 187 4.13 5.68 3.99
C PRO A 187 2.70 5.13 4.12
N SER A 188 2.48 3.85 3.78
CA SER A 188 1.22 3.16 4.02
C SER A 188 0.82 3.18 5.51
N ALA A 189 -0.47 3.23 5.84
CA ALA A 189 -0.97 3.44 7.20
C ALA A 189 -1.17 2.16 8.05
N ASN A 190 -0.29 1.17 7.89
CA ASN A 190 -0.31 -0.08 8.66
C ASN A 190 0.77 -0.12 9.74
N ALA A 191 0.66 -1.05 10.70
CA ALA A 191 1.82 -1.43 11.51
C ALA A 191 2.90 -2.04 10.59
N SER A 192 4.19 -1.85 10.92
CA SER A 192 5.28 -2.41 10.10
C SER A 192 5.08 -3.92 9.87
N THR A 193 5.57 -4.42 8.72
CA THR A 193 5.43 -5.79 8.18
C THR A 193 4.02 -6.25 7.77
N LYS A 194 2.94 -5.72 8.36
CA LYS A 194 1.56 -6.09 7.98
C LYS A 194 1.20 -5.70 6.54
N PRO A 195 0.17 -6.31 5.93
CA PRO A 195 -0.39 -5.89 4.64
C PRO A 195 -0.75 -4.40 4.62
N SER A 196 -0.69 -3.73 3.47
CA SER A 196 -1.06 -2.31 3.38
C SER A 196 -2.57 -2.12 3.62
N PRO A 197 -3.02 -0.99 4.19
CA PRO A 197 -4.43 -0.76 4.43
C PRO A 197 -5.10 -0.12 3.21
N THR A 198 -6.18 -0.73 2.76
CA THR A 198 -7.02 -0.24 1.65
C THR A 198 -8.36 0.34 2.12
N ALA A 199 -8.60 0.40 3.44
CA ALA A 199 -9.82 0.90 4.06
C ALA A 199 -9.50 1.52 5.43
N ALA A 200 -10.36 2.41 5.94
CA ALA A 200 -10.14 3.11 7.20
C ALA A 200 -10.12 2.13 8.40
N GLU A 201 -10.93 1.08 8.33
CA GLU A 201 -11.02 0.00 9.31
C GLU A 201 -9.70 -0.74 9.45
N HIS A 202 -9.00 -0.99 8.33
CA HIS A 202 -7.66 -1.59 8.34
C HIS A 202 -6.64 -0.71 9.08
N VAL A 203 -6.75 0.61 8.92
CA VAL A 203 -5.90 1.59 9.61
C VAL A 203 -6.21 1.57 11.10
N PHE A 204 -7.49 1.63 11.45
CA PHE A 204 -7.96 1.61 12.84
C PHE A 204 -7.44 0.38 13.57
N HIS A 205 -7.64 -0.82 13.00
CA HIS A 205 -7.16 -2.07 13.56
C HIS A 205 -5.65 -2.08 13.86
N ASP A 206 -4.85 -1.42 13.03
CA ASP A 206 -3.39 -1.42 13.19
C ASP A 206 -2.85 -0.30 14.09
N LEU A 207 -3.50 0.87 14.08
CA LEU A 207 -2.95 2.11 14.63
C LEU A 207 -3.81 2.74 15.73
N GLU A 208 -4.88 2.09 16.17
CA GLU A 208 -5.69 2.53 17.31
C GLU A 208 -4.81 2.84 18.54
N GLY A 209 -5.04 4.02 19.12
CA GLY A 209 -4.30 4.52 20.27
C GLY A 209 -2.86 4.95 19.97
N ARG A 210 -2.43 4.91 18.69
CA ARG A 210 -1.12 5.39 18.21
C ARG A 210 -1.22 6.66 17.37
N ILE A 211 -2.40 6.92 16.80
CA ILE A 211 -2.70 8.11 15.99
C ILE A 211 -4.00 8.75 16.47
N GLU A 212 -4.16 10.04 16.24
CA GLU A 212 -5.35 10.77 16.70
C GLU A 212 -6.53 10.66 15.72
N LEU A 213 -6.26 10.75 14.41
CA LEU A 213 -7.29 10.92 13.40
C LEU A 213 -7.07 10.02 12.18
N ILE A 214 -8.16 9.40 11.73
CA ILE A 214 -8.29 8.71 10.46
C ILE A 214 -9.37 9.41 9.64
N LEU A 215 -9.02 9.91 8.46
CA LEU A 215 -9.97 10.36 7.47
C LEU A 215 -10.49 9.14 6.69
N ASP A 216 -11.79 8.85 6.80
CA ASP A 216 -12.42 7.75 6.07
C ASP A 216 -13.01 8.23 4.74
N GLY A 217 -12.32 7.93 3.64
CA GLY A 217 -12.79 8.17 2.27
C GLY A 217 -13.38 6.94 1.59
N GLY A 218 -13.58 5.84 2.31
CA GLY A 218 -13.96 4.54 1.77
C GLY A 218 -12.78 3.72 1.21
N PRO A 219 -13.05 2.61 0.51
CA PRO A 219 -12.03 1.72 -0.05
C PRO A 219 -11.15 2.38 -1.13
N CYS A 220 -9.88 2.01 -1.20
CA CYS A 220 -8.95 2.46 -2.24
C CYS A 220 -9.24 1.85 -3.61
N GLY A 221 -8.98 2.61 -4.68
CA GLY A 221 -9.32 2.23 -6.05
C GLY A 221 -8.31 1.32 -6.77
N VAL A 222 -7.02 1.32 -6.41
CA VAL A 222 -5.98 0.49 -7.06
C VAL A 222 -5.63 -0.72 -6.20
N GLY A 223 -5.52 -0.55 -4.87
CA GLY A 223 -5.26 -1.65 -3.93
C GLY A 223 -3.79 -2.07 -3.80
N VAL A 224 -2.90 -1.60 -4.68
CA VAL A 224 -1.44 -1.73 -4.56
C VAL A 224 -0.77 -0.37 -4.49
N GLU A 225 0.46 -0.29 -3.97
CA GLU A 225 1.21 0.96 -3.84
C GLU A 225 1.63 1.57 -5.19
N SER A 226 2.11 2.82 -5.16
CA SER A 226 2.69 3.49 -6.33
C SER A 226 3.93 2.77 -6.87
N THR A 227 4.10 2.85 -8.18
CA THR A 227 5.34 2.48 -8.86
C THR A 227 6.41 3.49 -8.52
N VAL A 228 7.56 3.03 -8.05
CA VAL A 228 8.70 3.90 -7.73
C VAL A 228 9.76 3.74 -8.81
N VAL A 229 10.10 4.83 -9.46
CA VAL A 229 11.06 4.87 -10.56
C VAL A 229 12.25 5.76 -10.24
N ASP A 230 13.40 5.36 -10.76
CA ASP A 230 14.67 6.07 -10.71
C ASP A 230 15.12 6.41 -12.13
N GLY A 231 14.89 7.64 -12.55
CA GLY A 231 15.44 8.21 -13.78
C GLY A 231 16.81 8.85 -13.59
N LEU A 232 17.40 8.78 -12.38
CA LEU A 232 18.77 9.28 -12.14
C LEU A 232 19.82 8.23 -12.51
N SER A 233 19.42 6.97 -12.69
CA SER A 233 20.26 5.89 -13.23
C SER A 233 20.16 5.83 -14.76
N ASP A 234 21.20 5.27 -15.39
CA ASP A 234 21.22 4.94 -16.81
C ASP A 234 21.56 3.45 -16.99
N PRO A 235 20.64 2.62 -17.50
CA PRO A 235 19.27 2.97 -17.88
C PRO A 235 18.37 3.31 -16.66
N PRO A 236 17.22 3.99 -16.86
CA PRO A 236 16.24 4.20 -15.80
C PRO A 236 15.78 2.86 -15.19
N ALA A 237 15.42 2.88 -13.90
CA ALA A 237 15.07 1.67 -13.17
C ALA A 237 13.73 1.77 -12.42
N ILE A 238 12.98 0.67 -12.38
CA ILE A 238 11.83 0.48 -11.49
C ILE A 238 12.36 -0.09 -10.17
N LEU A 239 12.32 0.71 -9.11
CA LEU A 239 12.75 0.31 -7.77
C LEU A 239 11.65 -0.44 -7.00
N ARG A 240 10.39 -0.15 -7.32
CA ARG A 240 9.23 -0.85 -6.77
C ARG A 240 8.12 -0.92 -7.83
N PRO A 241 7.62 -2.12 -8.17
CA PRO A 241 6.47 -2.26 -9.06
C PRO A 241 5.19 -1.86 -8.31
N GLY A 242 4.23 -1.28 -9.01
CA GLY A 242 3.01 -0.73 -8.44
C GLY A 242 1.94 -0.50 -9.49
N GLY A 243 1.12 0.54 -9.32
CA GLY A 243 -0.02 0.82 -10.21
C GLY A 243 0.30 1.18 -11.66
N ILE A 244 1.57 1.35 -12.03
CA ILE A 244 2.06 1.57 -13.40
C ILE A 244 3.14 0.52 -13.66
N GLY A 245 3.12 -0.18 -14.78
CA GLY A 245 4.20 -1.12 -15.04
C GLY A 245 5.07 -0.76 -16.22
N ILE A 246 5.86 -1.77 -16.58
CA ILE A 246 7.10 -1.56 -17.32
C ILE A 246 6.82 -1.25 -18.78
N GLU A 247 5.83 -1.90 -19.38
CA GLU A 247 5.47 -1.67 -20.77
C GLU A 247 4.85 -0.29 -20.95
N GLU A 248 4.03 0.16 -20.00
CA GLU A 248 3.53 1.54 -20.00
C GLU A 248 4.66 2.57 -19.89
N LEU A 249 5.65 2.34 -19.02
CA LEU A 249 6.81 3.20 -18.89
C LEU A 249 7.65 3.23 -20.18
N ARG A 250 7.87 2.09 -20.83
CA ARG A 250 8.66 1.99 -22.08
C ARG A 250 8.09 2.80 -23.24
N THR A 251 6.80 3.11 -23.21
CA THR A 251 6.17 3.99 -24.22
C THR A 251 6.46 5.48 -24.00
N CYS A 252 7.11 5.87 -22.90
CA CYS A 252 7.47 7.25 -22.60
C CYS A 252 8.89 7.56 -23.12
N ALA A 253 9.06 8.74 -23.71
CA ALA A 253 10.35 9.18 -24.23
C ALA A 253 11.44 9.16 -23.14
N GLY A 254 12.57 8.51 -23.42
CA GLY A 254 13.70 8.32 -22.51
C GLY A 254 13.60 7.10 -21.59
N TRP A 255 12.45 6.41 -21.58
CA TRP A 255 12.19 5.24 -20.72
C TRP A 255 12.12 3.93 -21.50
N GLU A 256 12.47 3.92 -22.78
CA GLU A 256 12.36 2.78 -23.70
C GLU A 256 13.16 1.56 -23.19
N ASN A 257 14.27 1.82 -22.52
CA ASN A 257 15.18 0.80 -21.97
C ASN A 257 15.04 0.62 -20.45
N VAL A 258 13.95 1.08 -19.84
CA VAL A 258 13.75 0.94 -18.39
C VAL A 258 13.88 -0.51 -17.95
N GLN A 259 14.58 -0.71 -16.83
CA GLN A 259 14.86 -2.02 -16.25
C GLN A 259 14.20 -2.20 -14.89
N VAL A 260 14.05 -3.46 -14.48
CA VAL A 260 13.65 -3.81 -13.13
C VAL A 260 14.87 -3.73 -12.21
N GLY A 261 14.88 -2.76 -11.30
CA GLY A 261 15.97 -2.49 -10.35
C GLY A 261 15.83 -3.21 -9.01
N TYR A 262 14.94 -4.21 -8.92
CA TYR A 262 14.81 -5.10 -7.77
C TYR A 262 15.18 -6.53 -8.17
N HIS A 263 15.85 -7.26 -7.28
CA HIS A 263 16.02 -8.70 -7.40
C HIS A 263 14.91 -9.39 -6.58
N ASP A 264 14.46 -10.59 -6.99
CA ASP A 264 13.42 -11.37 -6.29
C ASP A 264 13.86 -11.93 -4.91
N GLY A 265 14.93 -11.39 -4.34
CA GLY A 265 15.35 -11.59 -2.96
C GLY A 265 15.37 -10.25 -2.23
N THR A 266 15.07 -10.27 -0.93
CA THR A 266 15.42 -9.15 -0.03
C THR A 266 16.83 -8.69 -0.35
N LEU A 267 17.04 -7.38 -0.57
CA LEU A 267 18.40 -6.83 -0.65
C LEU A 267 19.25 -7.42 0.49
N ASP A 268 20.50 -7.76 0.19
CA ASP A 268 21.45 -8.21 1.22
C ASP A 268 21.37 -7.26 2.42
N VAL A 269 21.37 -7.79 3.65
CA VAL A 269 21.11 -7.04 4.91
C VAL A 269 21.97 -5.76 5.03
N LYS A 270 23.10 -5.71 4.31
CA LYS A 270 24.07 -4.62 4.26
C LYS A 270 23.72 -3.46 3.33
N GLU A 271 22.80 -3.60 2.38
CA GLU A 271 22.45 -2.50 1.47
C GLU A 271 21.39 -1.55 2.07
N ILE A 272 21.53 -0.26 1.78
CA ILE A 272 20.62 0.80 2.23
C ILE A 272 19.51 0.95 1.17
N PRO A 273 18.22 0.79 1.52
CA PRO A 273 17.14 0.85 0.54
C PRO A 273 16.96 2.27 -0.01
N ARG A 274 17.05 2.44 -1.33
CA ARG A 274 16.84 3.73 -2.00
C ARG A 274 15.38 4.16 -2.06
N ALA A 275 14.46 3.21 -1.92
CA ALA A 275 13.03 3.41 -1.92
C ALA A 275 12.32 2.48 -0.91
N PRO A 276 11.11 2.84 -0.46
CA PRO A 276 10.33 1.95 0.40
C PRO A 276 9.99 0.63 -0.31
N GLY A 277 9.99 -0.49 0.44
CA GLY A 277 9.55 -1.79 -0.09
C GLY A 277 10.64 -2.67 -0.71
N MET A 278 11.93 -2.29 -0.57
CA MET A 278 13.07 -3.02 -1.15
C MET A 278 13.77 -4.01 -0.18
N LYS A 279 13.95 -3.64 1.09
CA LYS A 279 14.79 -4.41 2.04
C LYS A 279 14.02 -5.37 2.95
N TYR A 280 12.95 -4.88 3.58
CA TYR A 280 12.25 -5.63 4.61
C TYR A 280 11.15 -6.51 4.03
N ARG A 281 10.83 -7.61 4.72
CA ARG A 281 9.62 -8.40 4.43
C ARG A 281 8.41 -7.49 4.65
N HIS A 282 7.80 -7.09 3.55
CA HIS A 282 6.62 -6.24 3.52
C HIS A 282 5.45 -7.08 3.02
N TYR A 283 4.26 -6.80 3.55
CA TYR A 283 3.00 -7.38 3.06
C TYR A 283 2.78 -8.86 3.42
N SER A 284 3.49 -9.37 4.42
CA SER A 284 3.27 -10.75 4.87
C SER A 284 2.21 -10.76 5.97
N PRO A 285 1.13 -11.56 5.81
CA PRO A 285 0.27 -11.90 6.94
C PRO A 285 1.07 -12.68 8.01
N LYS A 286 0.49 -12.85 9.20
CA LYS A 286 1.06 -13.72 10.24
C LYS A 286 1.09 -15.17 9.78
N ALA A 287 0.05 -15.58 9.06
CA ALA A 287 -0.09 -16.91 8.49
C ALA A 287 1.01 -17.22 7.47
N ARG A 288 1.36 -18.50 7.35
CA ARG A 288 2.22 -19.01 6.27
C ARG A 288 1.50 -18.84 4.93
N VAL A 289 2.14 -18.27 3.92
CA VAL A 289 1.52 -18.11 2.59
C VAL A 289 2.17 -19.07 1.60
N VAL A 290 1.35 -19.86 0.90
CA VAL A 290 1.76 -20.75 -0.17
C VAL A 290 1.16 -20.24 -1.48
N LEU A 291 2.02 -19.77 -2.38
CA LEU A 291 1.61 -19.27 -3.69
C LEU A 291 1.73 -20.39 -4.72
N PHE A 292 0.65 -20.64 -5.46
CA PHE A 292 0.65 -21.43 -6.68
C PHE A 292 0.70 -20.49 -7.87
N GLU A 293 1.73 -20.61 -8.70
CA GLU A 293 1.89 -19.79 -9.89
C GLU A 293 0.75 -20.01 -10.89
N ALA A 294 0.58 -19.04 -11.78
CA ALA A 294 -0.49 -19.11 -12.76
C ALA A 294 -0.33 -20.32 -13.69
N GLY A 295 -1.42 -21.06 -13.88
CA GLY A 295 -1.43 -22.26 -14.71
C GLY A 295 -1.10 -23.56 -13.96
N SER A 296 -0.90 -23.53 -12.64
CA SER A 296 -0.83 -24.76 -11.84
C SER A 296 -2.12 -25.58 -12.00
N ASP A 297 -1.98 -26.89 -12.18
CA ASP A 297 -3.09 -27.84 -12.36
C ASP A 297 -3.97 -27.91 -11.10
N GLU A 298 -5.28 -27.62 -11.22
CA GLU A 298 -6.22 -27.55 -10.09
C GLU A 298 -6.27 -28.87 -9.32
N GLU A 299 -6.17 -30.02 -10.00
CA GLU A 299 -6.15 -31.31 -9.32
C GLU A 299 -4.86 -31.52 -8.53
N ALA A 300 -3.71 -31.13 -9.09
CA ALA A 300 -2.42 -31.17 -8.40
C ALA A 300 -2.41 -30.25 -7.17
N VAL A 301 -2.95 -29.03 -7.30
CA VAL A 301 -3.16 -28.09 -6.18
C VAL A 301 -4.00 -28.75 -5.09
N THR A 302 -5.14 -29.32 -5.45
CA THR A 302 -6.08 -29.96 -4.52
C THR A 302 -5.42 -31.13 -3.78
N ARG A 303 -4.68 -31.98 -4.51
CA ARG A 303 -3.92 -33.10 -3.92
C ARG A 303 -2.84 -32.59 -2.97
N HIS A 304 -2.16 -31.50 -3.31
CA HIS A 304 -1.13 -30.91 -2.46
C HIS A 304 -1.74 -30.37 -1.16
N ILE A 305 -2.80 -29.57 -1.26
CA ILE A 305 -3.49 -29.02 -0.10
C ILE A 305 -4.01 -30.17 0.77
N ARG A 306 -4.69 -31.17 0.20
CA ARG A 306 -5.17 -32.33 0.97
C ARG A 306 -4.03 -33.04 1.71
N LYS A 307 -2.88 -33.24 1.06
CA LYS A 307 -1.69 -33.82 1.70
C LYS A 307 -1.20 -32.95 2.85
N ASP A 308 -1.13 -31.63 2.67
CA ASP A 308 -0.74 -30.72 3.74
C ASP A 308 -1.76 -30.71 4.90
N LEU A 309 -3.05 -30.89 4.59
CA LEU A 309 -4.09 -31.01 5.60
C LEU A 309 -3.95 -32.31 6.39
N GLU A 310 -3.61 -33.42 5.74
CA GLU A 310 -3.42 -34.73 6.39
C GLU A 310 -2.11 -34.81 7.19
N ASP A 311 -1.11 -34.01 6.85
CA ASP A 311 0.17 -34.00 7.54
C ASP A 311 0.04 -33.35 8.93
N SER A 312 -0.01 -34.20 9.95
CA SER A 312 -0.03 -33.81 11.36
C SER A 312 1.20 -33.00 11.80
N ALA A 313 2.31 -33.04 11.06
CA ALA A 313 3.51 -32.24 11.35
C ALA A 313 3.37 -30.77 10.91
N ILE A 314 2.47 -30.47 9.97
CA ILE A 314 2.20 -29.10 9.53
C ILE A 314 1.36 -28.34 10.57
N GLY A 315 0.58 -29.04 11.40
CA GLY A 315 -0.13 -28.46 12.55
C GLY A 315 -1.21 -27.42 12.21
N ALA A 316 -1.48 -27.15 10.93
CA ALA A 316 -2.45 -26.15 10.51
C ALA A 316 -3.89 -26.62 10.78
N HIS A 317 -4.61 -25.93 11.65
CA HIS A 317 -6.00 -26.18 12.00
C HIS A 317 -6.98 -25.24 11.28
N MET A 318 -6.53 -24.01 11.05
CA MET A 318 -7.29 -22.95 10.40
C MET A 318 -6.65 -22.64 9.05
N ILE A 319 -7.40 -22.77 7.96
CA ILE A 319 -6.88 -22.69 6.59
C ILE A 319 -7.52 -21.49 5.88
N GLY A 320 -6.70 -20.71 5.19
CA GLY A 320 -7.14 -19.67 4.26
C GLY A 320 -6.99 -20.12 2.81
N VAL A 321 -7.97 -19.81 1.98
CA VAL A 321 -7.93 -19.99 0.53
C VAL A 321 -8.31 -18.67 -0.14
N VAL A 322 -7.38 -18.13 -0.93
CA VAL A 322 -7.59 -16.90 -1.71
C VAL A 322 -7.62 -17.27 -3.19
N ARG A 323 -8.80 -17.19 -3.80
CA ARG A 323 -9.04 -17.59 -5.19
C ARG A 323 -9.11 -16.37 -6.10
N THR A 324 -8.72 -16.57 -7.36
CA THR A 324 -8.74 -15.55 -8.42
C THR A 324 -9.49 -16.05 -9.65
N GLN A 325 -8.81 -16.64 -10.63
CA GLN A 325 -9.35 -16.86 -11.98
C GLN A 325 -9.96 -18.25 -12.20
N HIS A 326 -9.29 -19.30 -11.75
CA HIS A 326 -9.60 -20.68 -12.15
C HIS A 326 -10.07 -21.53 -10.97
N TRP A 327 -9.60 -21.24 -9.75
CA TRP A 327 -9.92 -22.06 -8.59
C TRP A 327 -11.40 -21.97 -8.21
N LYS A 328 -12.05 -23.13 -8.13
CA LYS A 328 -13.43 -23.24 -7.65
C LYS A 328 -13.48 -23.10 -6.14
N ARG A 329 -14.63 -22.68 -5.62
CA ARG A 329 -14.87 -22.57 -4.17
C ARG A 329 -14.53 -23.90 -3.50
N GLY A 330 -13.74 -23.79 -2.44
CA GLY A 330 -13.23 -24.92 -1.66
C GLY A 330 -12.37 -25.92 -2.40
N LEU A 331 -11.86 -25.59 -3.60
CA LEU A 331 -10.82 -26.35 -4.30
C LEU A 331 -11.09 -27.84 -4.46
N GLY A 332 -12.36 -28.25 -4.63
CA GLY A 332 -12.72 -29.66 -4.69
C GLY A 332 -12.34 -30.49 -3.45
N LEU A 333 -12.04 -29.83 -2.32
CA LEU A 333 -11.78 -30.47 -1.03
C LEU A 333 -13.04 -31.14 -0.48
N LEU A 334 -14.22 -30.60 -0.83
CA LEU A 334 -15.54 -31.08 -0.45
C LEU A 334 -16.43 -31.23 -1.69
N SER A 335 -17.38 -32.16 -1.64
CA SER A 335 -18.49 -32.15 -2.59
C SER A 335 -19.40 -30.94 -2.35
N ALA A 336 -20.15 -30.51 -3.37
CA ALA A 336 -21.06 -29.37 -3.27
C ALA A 336 -22.08 -29.53 -2.12
N ASN A 337 -22.57 -30.76 -1.90
CA ASN A 337 -23.52 -31.07 -0.83
C ASN A 337 -22.90 -30.98 0.57
N GLU A 338 -21.63 -31.37 0.74
CA GLU A 338 -20.94 -31.30 2.04
C GLU A 338 -20.60 -29.85 2.40
N MET A 339 -20.16 -29.08 1.40
CA MET A 339 -19.87 -27.67 1.57
C MET A 339 -21.12 -26.89 1.97
N GLN A 340 -22.25 -27.10 1.29
CA GLN A 340 -23.49 -26.38 1.57
C GLN A 340 -24.05 -26.64 2.99
N LYS A 341 -23.71 -27.78 3.60
CA LYS A 341 -24.11 -28.10 4.98
C LYS A 341 -23.32 -27.36 6.05
N SER A 342 -22.08 -26.96 5.76
CA SER A 342 -21.18 -26.29 6.72
C SER A 342 -20.87 -24.83 6.38
N LEU A 343 -21.29 -24.37 5.19
CA LEU A 343 -21.03 -23.03 4.69
C LEU A 343 -21.64 -21.95 5.60
N LYS A 344 -20.78 -21.04 6.08
CA LYS A 344 -21.17 -19.87 6.87
C LYS A 344 -20.59 -18.63 6.21
N ARG A 345 -21.43 -17.60 6.03
CA ARG A 345 -20.94 -16.28 5.60
C ARG A 345 -20.26 -15.60 6.77
N ILE A 346 -19.05 -15.10 6.56
CA ILE A 346 -18.28 -14.39 7.60
C ILE A 346 -18.41 -12.88 7.34
N PRO A 347 -18.89 -12.09 8.31
CA PRO A 347 -18.85 -10.63 8.21
C PRO A 347 -17.40 -10.16 8.12
N SER A 348 -17.03 -9.54 7.01
CA SER A 348 -15.67 -9.03 6.75
C SER A 348 -15.74 -7.88 5.74
N LEU A 349 -14.65 -7.12 5.62
CA LEU A 349 -14.43 -6.13 4.56
C LEU A 349 -14.19 -6.76 3.19
N VAL A 350 -13.98 -8.08 3.15
CA VAL A 350 -13.84 -8.86 1.93
C VAL A 350 -15.21 -9.40 1.54
N ASP A 351 -15.66 -9.02 0.34
CA ASP A 351 -16.86 -9.58 -0.24
C ASP A 351 -16.69 -11.09 -0.46
N GLU A 352 -17.75 -11.85 -0.18
CA GLU A 352 -17.80 -13.31 -0.31
C GLU A 352 -16.85 -14.15 0.56
N LEU A 353 -16.34 -13.62 1.68
CA LEU A 353 -15.66 -14.48 2.67
C LEU A 353 -16.63 -15.50 3.28
N VAL A 354 -16.31 -16.77 3.12
CA VAL A 354 -17.09 -17.90 3.66
C VAL A 354 -16.22 -18.85 4.44
N GLY A 355 -16.77 -19.43 5.52
CA GLY A 355 -16.16 -20.49 6.30
C GLY A 355 -16.86 -21.83 6.05
N PHE A 356 -16.11 -22.92 6.05
CA PHE A 356 -16.61 -24.30 6.03
C PHE A 356 -15.60 -25.28 6.66
N SER A 357 -16.08 -26.44 7.10
CA SER A 357 -15.25 -27.45 7.77
C SER A 357 -14.87 -28.57 6.82
N VAL A 358 -13.58 -28.87 6.69
CA VAL A 358 -13.04 -29.96 5.85
C VAL A 358 -12.69 -31.16 6.75
N PRO A 359 -13.29 -32.34 6.51
CA PRO A 359 -12.90 -33.56 7.22
C PRO A 359 -11.57 -34.07 6.68
N VAL A 360 -10.67 -34.43 7.59
CA VAL A 360 -9.32 -34.91 7.29
C VAL A 360 -9.08 -36.22 8.03
N SER A 361 -8.69 -37.26 7.30
CA SER A 361 -8.28 -38.54 7.86
C SER A 361 -6.88 -38.42 8.47
N GLY A 362 -6.77 -38.55 9.79
CA GLY A 362 -5.48 -38.56 10.48
C GLY A 362 -4.68 -39.84 10.16
N GLN A 363 -3.38 -39.70 9.87
CA GLN A 363 -2.50 -40.85 9.62
C GLN A 363 -2.22 -41.70 10.87
N VAL A 364 -2.47 -41.16 12.07
CA VAL A 364 -2.29 -41.86 13.35
C VAL A 364 -3.67 -42.26 13.89
N ASN A 365 -3.92 -43.57 14.00
CA ASN A 365 -5.14 -44.20 14.57
C ASN A 365 -6.47 -44.02 13.81
N GLY A 366 -6.50 -43.50 12.58
CA GLY A 366 -7.73 -43.40 11.80
C GLY A 366 -8.78 -42.43 12.37
N SER A 367 -8.38 -41.53 13.28
CA SER A 367 -9.25 -40.47 13.78
C SER A 367 -9.52 -39.44 12.67
N THR A 368 -10.79 -39.10 12.45
CA THR A 368 -11.18 -38.01 11.56
C THR A 368 -11.12 -36.69 12.33
N ALA A 369 -10.23 -35.79 11.93
CA ALA A 369 -10.19 -34.42 12.43
C ALA A 369 -10.92 -33.50 11.46
N THR A 370 -11.54 -32.43 11.95
CA THR A 370 -12.11 -31.38 11.10
C THR A 370 -11.21 -30.16 11.15
N LYS A 371 -10.86 -29.62 9.97
CA LYS A 371 -10.12 -28.37 9.84
C LYS A 371 -11.05 -27.28 9.33
N GLU A 372 -11.02 -26.11 9.95
CA GLU A 372 -11.82 -24.98 9.52
C GLU A 372 -11.12 -24.28 8.35
N THR A 373 -11.86 -23.97 7.31
CA THR A 373 -11.36 -23.33 6.09
C THR A 373 -12.15 -22.07 5.80
N PHE A 374 -11.44 -20.99 5.52
CA PHE A 374 -11.98 -19.73 5.04
C PHE A 374 -11.60 -19.52 3.58
N ASP A 375 -12.59 -19.25 2.75
CA ASP A 375 -12.44 -19.07 1.30
C ASP A 375 -12.93 -17.69 0.92
N CYS A 376 -12.13 -16.95 0.16
CA CYS A 376 -12.54 -15.70 -0.47
C CYS A 376 -12.20 -15.71 -1.96
N HIS A 377 -13.06 -15.08 -2.75
CA HIS A 377 -12.87 -14.88 -4.18
C HIS A 377 -12.58 -13.41 -4.47
N LEU A 378 -11.42 -13.09 -5.07
CA LEU A 378 -11.06 -11.70 -5.38
C LEU A 378 -11.61 -11.21 -6.72
N GLY A 379 -12.37 -12.04 -7.43
CA GLY A 379 -12.79 -11.80 -8.81
C GLY A 379 -11.80 -12.34 -9.84
N THR A 380 -12.17 -12.24 -11.11
CA THR A 380 -11.42 -12.81 -12.24
C THR A 380 -10.58 -11.78 -12.98
N ASP A 381 -10.93 -10.50 -12.90
CA ASP A 381 -10.15 -9.43 -13.50
C ASP A 381 -9.05 -8.93 -12.55
N VAL A 382 -7.92 -8.54 -13.13
CA VAL A 382 -6.72 -8.13 -12.39
C VAL A 382 -6.98 -6.93 -11.47
N LYS A 383 -7.92 -6.05 -11.82
CA LYS A 383 -8.23 -4.86 -11.04
C LYS A 383 -8.95 -5.24 -9.74
N SER A 384 -9.97 -6.08 -9.81
CA SER A 384 -10.66 -6.60 -8.63
C SER A 384 -9.70 -7.38 -7.72
N ILE A 385 -8.80 -8.17 -8.31
CA ILE A 385 -7.77 -8.92 -7.57
C ILE A 385 -6.83 -7.98 -6.83
N ALA A 386 -6.31 -6.93 -7.50
CA ALA A 386 -5.43 -5.95 -6.87
C ALA A 386 -6.14 -5.18 -5.72
N GLN A 387 -7.40 -4.80 -5.92
CA GLN A 387 -8.22 -4.12 -4.91
C GLN A 387 -8.49 -5.00 -3.67
N GLY A 388 -8.78 -6.29 -3.89
CA GLY A 388 -9.15 -7.23 -2.85
C GLY A 388 -7.97 -7.87 -2.12
N LEU A 389 -6.77 -7.91 -2.72
CA LEU A 389 -5.64 -8.69 -2.24
C LEU A 389 -5.28 -8.41 -0.76
N PHE A 390 -5.03 -7.15 -0.40
CA PHE A 390 -4.65 -6.85 0.99
C PHE A 390 -5.79 -7.02 1.98
N SER A 391 -7.03 -6.73 1.57
CA SER A 391 -8.22 -7.00 2.39
C SER A 391 -8.35 -8.49 2.69
N ALA A 392 -8.12 -9.35 1.69
CA ALA A 392 -8.14 -10.80 1.84
C ALA A 392 -7.06 -11.30 2.79
N LEU A 393 -5.80 -10.89 2.60
CA LEU A 393 -4.70 -11.26 3.50
C LEU A 393 -4.97 -10.80 4.95
N ARG A 394 -5.60 -9.63 5.14
CA ARG A 394 -6.00 -9.12 6.46
C ARG A 394 -7.15 -9.92 7.07
N ALA A 395 -8.17 -10.25 6.29
CA ALA A 395 -9.28 -11.08 6.75
C ALA A 395 -8.78 -12.46 7.20
N MET A 396 -7.79 -13.04 6.49
CA MET A 396 -7.15 -14.28 6.90
C MET A 396 -6.40 -14.15 8.25
N ASP A 397 -5.70 -13.04 8.46
CA ASP A 397 -5.06 -12.74 9.76
C ASP A 397 -6.06 -12.54 10.90
N GLU A 398 -7.21 -11.94 10.62
CA GLU A 398 -8.32 -11.76 11.58
C GLU A 398 -8.96 -13.10 11.98
N MET A 399 -9.04 -14.04 11.03
CA MET A 399 -9.53 -15.40 11.28
C MET A 399 -8.47 -16.32 11.90
N GLU A 400 -7.29 -15.78 12.21
CA GLU A 400 -6.16 -16.50 12.81
C GLU A 400 -5.80 -17.78 12.04
N VAL A 401 -5.81 -17.71 10.70
CA VAL A 401 -5.43 -18.88 9.89
C VAL A 401 -3.94 -19.20 10.04
N ASP A 402 -3.61 -20.49 10.01
CA ASP A 402 -2.23 -20.96 10.12
C ASP A 402 -1.50 -20.90 8.77
N VAL A 403 -2.23 -21.20 7.69
CA VAL A 403 -1.74 -21.24 6.32
C VAL A 403 -2.76 -20.63 5.35
N ILE A 404 -2.27 -19.89 4.36
CA ILE A 404 -3.06 -19.30 3.28
C ILE A 404 -2.55 -19.88 1.96
N TYR A 405 -3.42 -20.56 1.23
CA TYR A 405 -3.18 -20.98 -0.14
C TYR A 405 -3.72 -19.93 -1.09
N VAL A 406 -2.88 -19.42 -2.00
CA VAL A 406 -3.25 -18.33 -2.90
C VAL A 406 -3.06 -18.74 -4.36
N GLU A 407 -4.09 -18.46 -5.16
CA GLU A 407 -4.05 -18.61 -6.62
C GLU A 407 -3.33 -17.43 -7.27
N GLY A 408 -2.21 -17.70 -7.95
CA GLY A 408 -1.49 -16.72 -8.75
C GLY A 408 -2.22 -16.32 -10.03
N VAL A 409 -1.89 -15.14 -10.56
CA VAL A 409 -2.40 -14.61 -11.83
C VAL A 409 -1.28 -14.57 -12.87
N PRO A 410 -1.56 -14.71 -14.17
CA PRO A 410 -0.48 -14.70 -15.15
C PRO A 410 0.19 -13.32 -15.25
N ASP A 411 1.51 -13.26 -15.05
CA ASP A 411 2.30 -12.02 -15.09
C ASP A 411 2.13 -11.23 -16.40
N HIS A 412 1.84 -11.93 -17.50
CA HIS A 412 1.67 -11.34 -18.83
C HIS A 412 0.29 -10.71 -19.09
N GLN A 413 -0.66 -10.81 -18.15
CA GLN A 413 -1.98 -10.17 -18.29
C GLN A 413 -1.96 -8.66 -18.00
N GLY A 414 -0.77 -8.08 -17.85
CA GLY A 414 -0.55 -6.66 -17.74
C GLY A 414 0.16 -6.27 -16.46
N ASP A 415 0.52 -5.01 -16.42
CA ASP A 415 1.39 -4.42 -15.41
C ASP A 415 0.85 -4.51 -13.98
N LEU A 416 -0.47 -4.38 -13.80
CA LEU A 416 -1.13 -4.56 -12.51
C LEU A 416 -1.04 -6.02 -12.02
N ALA A 417 -1.03 -7.01 -12.93
CA ALA A 417 -0.89 -8.42 -12.57
C ALA A 417 0.53 -8.70 -12.06
N ALA A 418 1.54 -8.16 -12.71
CA ALA A 418 2.92 -8.22 -12.24
C ALA A 418 3.09 -7.56 -10.85
N ALA A 419 2.39 -6.44 -10.60
CA ALA A 419 2.38 -5.80 -9.28
C ALA A 419 1.74 -6.71 -8.20
N VAL A 420 0.58 -7.31 -8.50
CA VAL A 420 -0.08 -8.30 -7.63
C VAL A 420 0.85 -9.48 -7.33
N MET A 421 1.44 -10.08 -8.36
CA MET A 421 2.33 -11.22 -8.21
C MET A 421 3.60 -10.88 -7.44
N ASN A 422 4.15 -9.66 -7.60
CA ASN A 422 5.25 -9.20 -6.75
C ASN A 422 4.85 -9.16 -5.26
N ARG A 423 3.62 -8.76 -4.93
CA ARG A 423 3.13 -8.75 -3.54
C ARG A 423 2.91 -10.17 -3.02
N LEU A 424 2.32 -11.05 -3.82
CA LEU A 424 2.10 -12.44 -3.46
C LEU A 424 3.42 -13.20 -3.24
N ARG A 425 4.40 -13.05 -4.14
CA ARG A 425 5.74 -13.65 -4.00
C ARG A 425 6.45 -13.15 -2.74
N LYS A 426 6.35 -11.85 -2.43
CA LYS A 426 6.87 -11.27 -1.17
C LYS A 426 6.14 -11.80 0.07
N ALA A 427 4.83 -12.00 -0.01
CA ALA A 427 4.05 -12.57 1.08
C ALA A 427 4.47 -14.03 1.35
N ALA A 428 4.56 -14.85 0.29
CA ALA A 428 4.97 -16.26 0.31
C ALA A 428 6.44 -16.47 0.73
N GLY A 429 7.33 -15.52 0.41
CA GLY A 429 8.75 -15.67 0.67
C GLY A 429 9.36 -16.79 -0.18
N ALA A 430 9.90 -17.83 0.46
CA ALA A 430 10.56 -18.95 -0.23
C ALA A 430 9.60 -20.06 -0.70
N GLU A 431 8.31 -19.98 -0.38
CA GLU A 431 7.34 -21.04 -0.65
C GLU A 431 6.55 -20.80 -1.92
N LEU A 432 7.28 -20.85 -3.03
CA LEU A 432 6.72 -20.77 -4.38
C LEU A 432 6.49 -22.19 -4.92
N ARG A 433 5.29 -22.45 -5.44
CA ARG A 433 4.94 -23.69 -6.13
C ARG A 433 4.59 -23.34 -7.57
N VAL A 434 5.26 -24.01 -8.50
CA VAL A 434 5.03 -23.90 -9.95
C VAL A 434 4.11 -25.01 -10.40
#